data_AF-A0A2A2H969-F1
#
_entry.id   AF-A0A2A2H969-F1
#
_cell.length_a   1.000
_cell.length_b   1.000
_cell.length_c   1.000
_cell.angle_alpha   90.00
_cell.angle_beta   90.00
_cell.angle_gamma   90.00
#
_symmetry.space_group_name_H-M   'P 1'
#
loop_
_entity.id
_entity.type
_entity.pdbx_description
1 polymer ?
#
loop_
_entity_poly.entity_id
_entity_poly.type
_entity_poly.pdbx_seq_one_letter_code
_entity_poly.pdbx_strand_id
1 'polypeptide(L)'
;MVIAKSEWYNRRNKPFYSYGMTWHGWIYFIVTISVLFTGIMMPQDMIISIIITAVFLFLFMDMIRASYKSMDERGKAHYSIAMRNMAWAIIITMIITAIILDYTNMKNNISILIVSITLVGALTNILTRHKLEKEN
;
A
#
# COMPACT_ATOMS: atom_id res chain seq x y z
N MET A 1 18.11 0.21 -7.36
CA MET A 1 17.78 1.10 -8.47
C MET A 1 16.35 1.58 -8.28
N VAL A 2 16.04 2.85 -8.56
CA VAL A 2 14.65 3.36 -8.54
C VAL A 2 14.30 3.78 -9.95
N ILE A 3 13.22 3.25 -10.54
CA ILE A 3 12.80 3.56 -11.91
C ILE A 3 11.92 4.82 -11.91
N ALA A 4 10.97 4.87 -10.98
CA ALA A 4 10.07 5.99 -10.80
C ALA A 4 10.81 7.23 -10.30
N LYS A 5 10.62 8.37 -10.97
CA LYS A 5 11.24 9.63 -10.55
C LYS A 5 10.42 10.29 -9.45
N SER A 6 11.09 10.84 -8.43
CA SER A 6 10.41 11.55 -7.33
C SER A 6 9.61 12.76 -7.82
N GLU A 7 10.05 13.40 -8.91
CA GLU A 7 9.34 14.53 -9.55
C GLU A 7 7.95 14.15 -10.08
N TRP A 8 7.72 12.86 -10.35
CA TRP A 8 6.42 12.39 -10.83
C TRP A 8 5.34 12.39 -9.74
N TYR A 9 5.75 12.52 -8.48
CA TYR A 9 4.89 12.56 -7.30
C TYR A 9 5.00 13.97 -6.70
N ASN A 10 4.01 14.82 -7.01
CA ASN A 10 3.97 16.25 -6.70
C ASN A 10 4.27 16.55 -5.22
N ARG A 11 5.12 17.56 -5.02
CA ARG A 11 5.13 18.42 -3.84
C ARG A 11 3.84 19.23 -3.82
N ARG A 12 2.90 19.03 -2.89
CA ARG A 12 1.98 20.11 -2.51
C ARG A 12 1.38 19.89 -1.13
N ASN A 13 1.66 20.87 -0.26
CA ASN A 13 1.03 21.16 1.02
C ASN A 13 -0.50 21.40 0.87
N LYS A 14 -1.30 20.38 0.55
CA LYS A 14 -2.76 20.48 0.66
C LYS A 14 -3.36 19.20 1.24
N PRO A 15 -4.39 19.35 2.10
CA PRO A 15 -4.83 18.29 2.99
C PRO A 15 -5.54 17.18 2.21
N PHE A 16 -5.19 15.95 2.57
CA PHE A 16 -5.98 14.73 2.53
C PHE A 16 -6.56 14.14 1.22
N TYR A 17 -6.80 14.90 0.14
CA TYR A 17 -7.61 14.41 -0.99
C TYR A 17 -6.96 14.36 -2.38
N SER A 18 -5.71 14.80 -2.52
CA SER A 18 -5.00 14.71 -3.79
C SER A 18 -3.78 13.82 -3.61
N TYR A 19 -3.84 12.57 -4.08
CA TYR A 19 -2.61 11.89 -4.53
C TYR A 19 -2.02 12.78 -5.61
N GLY A 20 -1.10 13.66 -5.20
CA GLY A 20 -0.43 14.58 -6.09
C GLY A 20 0.48 13.76 -7.00
N MET A 21 -0.06 13.20 -8.07
CA MET A 21 0.71 12.56 -9.12
C MET A 21 0.65 13.45 -10.35
N THR A 22 1.80 13.68 -10.96
CA THR A 22 1.87 14.22 -12.32
C THR A 22 1.29 13.20 -13.29
N TRP A 23 1.06 13.61 -14.55
CA TRP A 23 0.65 12.70 -15.62
C TRP A 23 1.56 11.47 -15.74
N HIS A 24 2.88 11.65 -15.60
CA HIS A 24 3.86 10.55 -15.62
C HIS A 24 3.70 9.60 -14.43
N GLY A 25 3.38 10.13 -13.24
CA GLY A 25 3.10 9.33 -12.06
C GLY A 25 1.83 8.48 -12.23
N TRP A 26 0.79 9.05 -12.85
CA TRP A 26 -0.43 8.32 -13.19
C TRP A 26 -0.20 7.21 -14.21
N ILE A 27 0.57 7.48 -15.27
CA ILE A 27 0.95 6.44 -16.24
C ILE A 27 1.68 5.31 -15.53
N TYR A 28 2.66 5.62 -14.68
CA TYR A 28 3.40 4.60 -13.94
C TYR A 28 2.51 3.78 -13.01
N PHE A 29 1.55 4.43 -12.33
CA PHE A 29 0.57 3.74 -11.49
C PHE A 29 -0.32 2.80 -12.31
N ILE A 30 -0.84 3.25 -13.46
CA ILE A 30 -1.65 2.43 -14.36
C ILE A 30 -0.85 1.21 -14.85
N VAL A 31 0.41 1.40 -15.25
CA VAL A 31 1.30 0.30 -15.64
C VAL A 31 1.49 -0.68 -14.48
N THR A 32 1.77 -0.19 -13.28
CA THR A 32 1.94 -1.02 -12.08
C THR A 32 0.70 -1.87 -11.80
N ILE A 33 -0.49 -1.27 -11.87
CA ILE A 33 -1.76 -1.97 -11.66
C ILE A 33 -2.07 -2.93 -12.81
N SER A 34 -1.73 -2.59 -14.05
CA SER A 34 -1.95 -3.45 -15.21
C SER A 34 -1.21 -4.79 -15.11
N VAL A 35 -0.07 -4.83 -14.40
CA VAL A 35 0.67 -6.08 -14.12
C VAL A 35 -0.19 -7.07 -13.33
N LEU A 36 -1.00 -6.60 -12.37
CA LEU A 36 -1.95 -7.49 -11.66
C LEU A 36 -2.99 -8.08 -12.62
N PHE A 37 -3.54 -7.25 -13.49
CA PHE A 37 -4.53 -7.71 -14.47
C PHE A 37 -3.94 -8.74 -15.45
N THR A 38 -2.70 -8.55 -15.87
CA THR A 38 -2.02 -9.57 -16.70
C THR A 38 -1.86 -10.90 -15.97
N GLY A 39 -1.59 -10.89 -14.66
CA GLY A 39 -1.52 -12.12 -13.86
C GLY A 39 -2.84 -12.84 -13.66
N ILE A 40 -3.95 -12.11 -13.63
CA ILE A 40 -5.28 -12.71 -13.54
C ILE A 40 -5.69 -13.36 -14.87
N MET A 41 -5.30 -12.78 -16.00
CA MET A 41 -5.67 -13.24 -17.34
C MET A 41 -4.81 -14.39 -17.86
N MET A 42 -3.60 -14.57 -17.31
CA MET A 42 -2.72 -15.67 -17.69
C MET A 42 -3.13 -17.00 -17.04
N PRO A 43 -2.81 -18.14 -17.68
CA PRO A 43 -2.92 -19.45 -17.04
C PRO A 43 -2.17 -19.45 -15.71
N GLN A 44 -2.82 -20.01 -14.67
CA GLN A 44 -2.28 -20.06 -13.32
C GLN A 44 -1.19 -21.13 -13.22
N ASP A 45 -0.01 -20.78 -13.72
CA ASP A 45 1.24 -21.51 -13.49
C ASP A 45 1.97 -20.92 -12.27
N MET A 46 2.50 -21.78 -11.40
CA MET A 46 3.15 -21.35 -10.16
C MET A 46 4.33 -20.40 -10.41
N ILE A 47 5.14 -20.68 -11.44
CA ILE A 47 6.32 -19.86 -11.77
C ILE A 47 5.85 -18.52 -12.31
N ILE A 48 4.87 -18.52 -13.22
CA ILE A 48 4.28 -17.29 -13.77
C ILE A 48 3.69 -16.41 -12.65
N SER A 49 2.92 -17.00 -11.74
CA SER A 49 2.30 -16.27 -10.62
C SER A 49 3.34 -15.67 -9.68
N ILE A 50 4.44 -16.39 -9.39
CA ILE A 50 5.55 -15.86 -8.59
C ILE A 50 6.22 -14.69 -9.31
N ILE A 51 6.52 -14.82 -10.60
CA ILE A 51 7.17 -13.76 -11.39
C ILE A 51 6.30 -12.51 -11.43
N ILE A 52 5.01 -12.64 -11.74
CA ILE A 52 4.09 -11.50 -11.82
C ILE A 52 3.95 -10.82 -10.45
N THR A 53 3.83 -11.60 -9.38
CA THR A 53 3.79 -11.06 -8.01
C THR A 53 5.07 -10.31 -7.67
N ALA A 54 6.25 -10.87 -8.00
CA ALA A 54 7.53 -10.22 -7.76
C ALA A 54 7.68 -8.92 -8.55
N VAL A 55 7.30 -8.90 -9.83
CA VAL A 55 7.32 -7.69 -10.67
C VAL A 55 6.36 -6.63 -10.13
N PHE A 56 5.14 -7.03 -9.76
CA PHE A 56 4.18 -6.12 -9.15
C PHE A 56 4.72 -5.49 -7.86
N LEU A 57 5.21 -6.31 -6.93
CA LEU A 57 5.77 -5.84 -5.66
C LEU A 57 6.98 -4.93 -5.90
N PHE A 58 7.83 -5.25 -6.86
CA PHE A 58 8.96 -4.40 -7.24
C PHE A 58 8.48 -3.03 -7.72
N LEU A 59 7.57 -2.95 -8.69
CA LEU A 59 7.06 -1.68 -9.22
C LEU A 59 6.31 -0.87 -8.17
N PHE A 60 5.53 -1.54 -7.31
CA PHE A 60 4.80 -0.92 -6.22
C PHE A 60 5.72 -0.32 -5.16
N MET A 61 6.76 -1.06 -4.73
CA MET A 61 7.76 -0.57 -3.80
C MET A 61 8.60 0.55 -4.39
N ASP A 62 8.90 0.47 -5.69
CA ASP A 62 9.60 1.52 -6.44
C ASP A 62 8.81 2.84 -6.42
N MET A 63 7.50 2.77 -6.71
CA MET A 63 6.58 3.90 -6.60
C MET A 63 6.54 4.48 -5.18
N ILE A 64 6.40 3.62 -4.14
CA ILE A 64 6.40 4.07 -2.74
C ILE A 64 7.69 4.82 -2.41
N ARG A 65 8.84 4.29 -2.84
CA ARG A 65 10.15 4.90 -2.58
C ARG A 65 10.31 6.24 -3.29
N ALA A 66 9.87 6.35 -4.54
CA ALA A 66 9.89 7.59 -5.29
C ALA A 66 8.97 8.65 -4.66
N SER A 67 7.77 8.26 -4.23
CA SER A 67 6.83 9.13 -3.52
C SER A 67 7.37 9.57 -2.16
N TYR A 68 8.00 8.69 -1.38
CA TYR A 68 8.61 9.06 -0.11
C TYR A 68 9.75 10.08 -0.29
N LYS A 69 10.54 9.95 -1.37
CA LYS A 69 11.63 10.87 -1.68
C LYS A 69 11.12 12.28 -2.05
N SER A 70 9.90 12.40 -2.58
CA SER A 70 9.32 13.70 -2.95
C SER A 70 8.73 14.48 -1.77
N MET A 71 8.50 13.81 -0.63
CA MET A 71 8.00 14.43 0.60
C MET A 71 9.03 15.36 1.25
N ASP A 72 8.53 16.39 1.94
CA ASP A 72 9.30 17.24 2.85
C ASP A 72 9.64 16.50 4.15
N GLU A 73 10.47 17.09 5.01
CA GLU A 73 10.89 16.45 6.27
C GLU A 73 9.71 16.19 7.22
N ARG A 74 8.76 17.13 7.32
CA ARG A 74 7.54 16.97 8.10
C ARG A 74 6.68 15.83 7.55
N GLY A 75 6.44 15.80 6.24
CA GLY A 75 5.69 14.74 5.58
C GLY A 75 6.34 13.36 5.74
N LYS A 76 7.67 13.28 5.65
CA LYS A 76 8.42 12.03 5.92
C LYS A 76 8.23 11.55 7.34
N ALA A 77 8.28 12.44 8.34
CA ALA A 77 8.06 12.08 9.73
C ALA A 77 6.62 11.55 9.94
N HIS A 78 5.62 12.27 9.44
CA HIS A 78 4.21 11.85 9.53
C HIS A 78 3.96 10.51 8.84
N TYR A 79 4.52 10.33 7.64
CA TYR A 79 4.41 9.10 6.86
C TYR A 79 5.06 7.91 7.58
N SER A 80 6.26 8.08 8.14
CA SER A 80 6.94 7.01 8.89
C SER A 80 6.17 6.60 10.14
N ILE A 81 5.60 7.57 10.89
CA ILE A 81 4.76 7.28 12.06
C ILE A 81 3.48 6.54 11.64
N ALA A 82 2.82 7.00 10.58
CA ALA A 82 1.62 6.37 10.05
C ALA A 82 1.87 4.95 9.54
N MET A 83 2.99 4.71 8.85
CA MET A 83 3.39 3.38 8.38
C MET A 83 3.69 2.43 9.54
N ARG A 84 4.35 2.90 10.60
CA ARG A 84 4.58 2.11 11.81
C ARG A 84 3.26 1.73 12.49
N ASN A 85 2.35 2.69 12.64
CA ASN A 85 1.05 2.44 13.27
C ASN A 85 0.19 1.49 12.42
N MET A 86 0.21 1.65 11.10
CA MET A 86 -0.42 0.74 10.15
C MET A 86 0.12 -0.68 10.28
N ALA A 87 1.44 -0.85 10.37
CA ALA A 87 2.05 -2.17 10.54
C ALA A 87 1.60 -2.86 11.83
N TRP A 88 1.57 -2.13 12.95
CA TRP A 88 1.05 -2.66 14.22
C TRP A 88 -0.43 -3.03 14.14
N ALA A 89 -1.26 -2.19 13.52
CA ALA A 89 -2.67 -2.48 13.35
C ALA A 89 -2.90 -3.73 12.48
N ILE A 90 -2.14 -3.88 11.39
CA ILE A 90 -2.18 -5.09 10.54
C ILE A 90 -1.81 -6.34 11.35
N ILE A 91 -0.73 -6.31 12.13
CA ILE A 91 -0.29 -7.47 12.93
C ILE A 91 -1.39 -7.87 13.93
N ILE A 92 -1.93 -6.90 14.67
CA ILE A 92 -2.98 -7.15 15.67
C ILE A 92 -4.23 -7.72 14.99
N THR A 93 -4.70 -7.09 13.91
CA THR A 93 -5.88 -7.57 13.17
C THR A 93 -5.66 -8.95 12.57
N MET A 94 -4.47 -9.23 12.06
CA MET A 94 -4.11 -10.53 11.51
C MET A 94 -4.22 -11.62 12.58
N ILE A 95 -3.64 -11.39 13.76
CA ILE A 95 -3.69 -12.34 14.90
C ILE A 95 -5.14 -12.56 15.35
N ILE A 96 -5.89 -11.47 15.59
CA ILE A 96 -7.28 -11.56 16.06
C ILE A 96 -8.16 -12.28 15.03
N THR A 97 -8.07 -11.89 13.76
CA THR A 97 -8.88 -12.49 12.69
C THR A 97 -8.52 -13.96 12.51
N ALA A 98 -7.24 -14.34 12.58
CA ALA A 98 -6.82 -15.73 12.49
C ALA A 98 -7.41 -16.58 13.63
N ILE A 99 -7.42 -16.07 14.88
CA ILE A 99 -8.04 -16.74 16.03
C ILE A 99 -9.55 -16.90 15.82
N ILE A 100 -10.25 -15.87 15.33
CA ILE A 100 -11.70 -15.92 15.06
C ILE A 100 -12.01 -16.95 13.98
N LEU A 101 -11.24 -16.97 12.88
CA LEU A 101 -11.42 -17.94 11.80
C LEU A 101 -11.17 -19.38 12.28
N ASP A 102 -10.22 -19.57 13.19
CA ASP A 102 -9.97 -20.86 13.84
C ASP A 102 -11.15 -21.30 14.70
N TYR A 103 -11.64 -20.43 15.57
CA TYR A 103 -12.76 -20.70 16.49
C TYR A 103 -14.09 -20.94 15.76
N THR A 104 -14.33 -20.24 14.66
CA THR A 104 -15.57 -20.35 13.86
C THR A 104 -15.52 -21.48 12.82
N ASN A 105 -14.46 -22.30 12.80
CA ASN A 105 -14.23 -23.35 11.79
C ASN A 105 -14.21 -22.82 10.34
N MET A 106 -13.87 -21.54 10.14
CA MET A 106 -13.71 -20.89 8.83
C MET A 106 -12.24 -20.77 8.40
N LYS A 107 -11.38 -21.71 8.82
CA LYS A 107 -9.91 -21.67 8.66
C LYS A 107 -9.45 -21.41 7.21
N ASN A 108 -10.22 -21.87 6.23
CA ASN A 108 -9.89 -21.74 4.81
C ASN A 108 -10.35 -20.40 4.19
N ASN A 109 -11.03 -19.54 4.94
CA ASN A 109 -11.53 -18.25 4.43
C ASN A 109 -10.46 -17.15 4.52
N ILE A 110 -9.37 -17.36 3.79
CA ILE A 110 -8.25 -16.42 3.68
C ILE A 110 -8.73 -15.05 3.17
N SER A 111 -9.80 -15.01 2.38
CA SER A 111 -10.40 -13.77 1.89
C SER A 111 -10.83 -12.84 3.01
N ILE A 112 -11.44 -13.36 4.09
CA ILE A 112 -11.82 -12.54 5.26
C ILE A 112 -10.57 -11.95 5.93
N LEU A 113 -9.50 -12.75 6.07
CA LEU A 113 -8.24 -12.28 6.63
C LEU A 113 -7.61 -11.17 5.79
N ILE A 114 -7.54 -11.35 4.47
CA ILE A 114 -6.97 -10.36 3.54
C ILE A 114 -7.76 -9.05 3.58
N VAL A 115 -9.09 -9.14 3.54
CA VAL A 115 -9.96 -7.95 3.57
C VAL A 115 -9.83 -7.22 4.90
N SER A 116 -9.83 -7.94 6.03
CA SER A 116 -9.74 -7.32 7.35
C SER A 116 -8.42 -6.57 7.56
N ILE A 117 -7.28 -7.18 7.23
CA ILE A 117 -5.96 -6.55 7.38
C ILE A 117 -5.80 -5.35 6.43
N THR A 118 -6.31 -5.45 5.21
CA THR A 118 -6.21 -4.37 4.21
C THR A 118 -7.02 -3.16 4.66
N LEU A 119 -8.26 -3.38 5.10
CA LEU A 119 -9.17 -2.32 5.53
C LEU A 119 -8.66 -1.63 6.80
N VAL A 120 -8.27 -2.40 7.82
CA VAL A 120 -7.74 -1.82 9.07
C VAL A 120 -6.44 -1.08 8.81
N GLY A 121 -5.50 -1.67 8.05
CA GLY A 121 -4.24 -1.02 7.72
C GLY A 121 -4.44 0.31 6.99
N ALA A 122 -5.31 0.34 5.98
CA ALA A 122 -5.63 1.56 5.24
C ALA A 122 -6.24 2.64 6.16
N LEU A 123 -7.23 2.28 6.98
CA LEU A 123 -7.85 3.21 7.92
C LEU A 123 -6.85 3.75 8.93
N THR A 124 -6.02 2.91 9.54
CA THR A 124 -5.02 3.37 10.52
C THR A 124 -4.02 4.34 9.89
N ASN A 125 -3.56 4.08 8.66
CA ASN A 125 -2.64 4.98 7.96
C ASN A 125 -3.30 6.35 7.72
N ILE A 126 -4.51 6.35 7.16
CA ILE A 126 -5.32 7.53 6.83
C ILE A 126 -5.59 8.36 8.10
N LEU A 127 -6.10 7.72 9.16
CA LEU A 127 -6.45 8.39 10.42
C LEU A 127 -5.22 8.95 11.13
N THR A 128 -4.11 8.21 11.16
CA THR A 128 -2.87 8.68 11.80
C THR A 128 -2.33 9.92 11.08
N ARG A 129 -2.32 9.91 9.75
CA ARG A 129 -1.86 11.07 8.96
C ARG A 129 -2.76 12.28 9.16
N HIS A 130 -4.08 12.08 9.16
CA HIS A 130 -5.05 13.15 9.40
C HIS A 130 -4.84 13.83 10.74
N LYS A 131 -4.62 13.02 11.78
CA LYS A 131 -4.39 13.51 13.14
C LYS A 131 -3.10 14.33 13.20
N LEU A 132 -1.99 13.81 12.68
CA LEU A 132 -0.70 14.49 12.68
C LEU A 132 -0.70 15.78 11.83
N GLU A 133 -1.48 15.82 10.74
CA GLU A 133 -1.67 17.03 9.94
C GLU A 133 -2.45 18.13 10.69
N LYS A 134 -3.36 17.77 11.60
CA LYS A 134 -4.14 18.73 12.41
C LYS A 134 -3.43 19.22 13.66
N GLU A 135 -2.55 18.41 14.24
CA GLU A 135 -1.87 18.71 15.51
C GLU A 135 -0.63 19.61 15.34
N ASN A 136 -0.13 19.81 14.12
CA ASN A 136 1.06 20.60 13.77
C ASN A 136 0.75 21.57 12.63
#